data_AF-A0A7V5NYG4-F1
#
_entry.id   AF-A0A7V5NYG4-F1
#
_cell.length_a   1.000
_cell.length_b   1.000
_cell.length_c   1.000
_cell.angle_alpha   90.00
_cell.angle_beta   90.00
_cell.angle_gamma   90.00
#
_symmetry.space_group_name_H-M   'P 1'
#
loop_
_entity.id
_entity.type
_entity.pdbx_description
1 polymer ?
#
loop_
_entity_poly.entity_id
_entity_poly.type
_entity_poly.pdbx_seq_one_letter_code
_entity_poly.pdbx_strand_id
1 'polypeptide(L)'
;SDIQLAALETGARCLLLTGGLYPNEIILSRAEEAGVPVLVVEGDTYTVARKVERYSSQAPLRHPLKVKRAQDLFRQHLPEELLCEFLGI
;
A
#
# COMPACT_ATOMS: atom_id res chain seq x y z
N SER A 1 -16.09 -5.20 -15.87
CA SER A 1 -14.72 -5.66 -16.18
C SER A 1 -13.76 -4.49 -16.34
N ASP A 2 -14.21 -3.39 -16.95
CA ASP A 2 -13.38 -2.26 -17.37
C ASP A 2 -12.56 -1.60 -16.24
N ILE A 3 -13.14 -1.52 -15.04
CA ILE A 3 -12.43 -0.96 -13.89
C ILE A 3 -11.19 -1.78 -13.47
N GLN A 4 -11.20 -3.10 -13.68
CA GLN A 4 -10.07 -3.97 -13.36
C GLN A 4 -8.95 -3.80 -14.40
N LEU A 5 -9.30 -3.67 -15.69
CA LEU A 5 -8.35 -3.36 -16.77
C LEU A 5 -7.72 -1.99 -16.56
N ALA A 6 -8.53 -0.96 -16.30
CA ALA A 6 -8.03 0.39 -16.06
C ALA A 6 -7.07 0.45 -14.86
N ALA A 7 -7.35 -0.32 -13.80
CA ALA A 7 -6.44 -0.42 -12.66
C ALA A 7 -5.07 -1.03 -13.05
N LEU A 8 -5.05 -2.06 -13.89
CA LEU A 8 -3.81 -2.64 -14.41
C LEU A 8 -3.03 -1.65 -15.28
N GLU A 9 -3.72 -0.90 -16.14
CA GLU A 9 -3.09 0.08 -17.03
C GLU A 9 -2.55 1.32 -16.31
N THR A 10 -3.17 1.70 -15.18
CA THR A 10 -2.76 2.85 -14.36
C THR A 10 -1.64 2.53 -13.37
N GLY A 11 -1.07 1.32 -13.42
CA GLY A 11 0.08 0.93 -12.60
C GLY A 11 -0.29 0.53 -11.18
N ALA A 12 -1.49 -0.01 -10.96
CA ALA A 12 -1.83 -0.62 -9.68
C ALA A 12 -0.79 -1.68 -9.29
N ARG A 13 -0.33 -1.64 -8.04
CA ARG A 13 0.66 -2.61 -7.52
C ARG A 13 0.07 -3.97 -7.19
N CYS A 14 -1.25 -4.05 -7.06
CA CYS A 14 -2.00 -5.24 -6.69
C CYS A 14 -3.49 -5.01 -7.01
N LEU A 15 -4.19 -6.04 -7.46
CA LEU A 15 -5.66 -6.05 -7.50
C LEU A 15 -6.20 -6.86 -6.32
N LEU A 16 -7.04 -6.23 -5.49
CA LEU A 16 -7.74 -6.87 -4.38
C LEU A 16 -9.23 -6.95 -4.72
N LEU A 17 -9.73 -8.17 -4.95
CA LEU A 17 -11.10 -8.43 -5.42
C LEU A 17 -11.92 -9.04 -4.28
N THR A 18 -12.99 -8.35 -3.89
CA THR A 18 -13.85 -8.71 -2.75
C THR A 18 -15.09 -9.48 -3.18
N GLY A 19 -15.79 -10.10 -2.22
CA GLY A 19 -16.99 -10.89 -2.46
C GLY A 19 -16.76 -12.25 -3.12
N GLY A 20 -15.50 -12.71 -3.19
CA GLY A 20 -15.15 -14.04 -3.73
C GLY A 20 -15.29 -14.18 -5.24
N LEU A 21 -15.52 -13.08 -5.96
CA LEU A 21 -15.72 -13.11 -7.41
C LEU A 21 -14.37 -13.20 -8.13
N TYR A 22 -14.14 -14.35 -8.77
CA TYR A 22 -12.97 -14.52 -9.61
C TYR A 22 -13.07 -13.69 -10.88
N PRO A 23 -11.99 -13.00 -11.29
CA PRO A 23 -11.95 -12.29 -12.54
C PRO A 23 -11.88 -13.27 -13.71
N ASN A 24 -12.25 -12.81 -14.91
CA ASN A 24 -12.16 -13.62 -16.12
C ASN A 24 -10.69 -13.80 -16.59
N GLU A 25 -10.47 -14.72 -17.52
CA GLU A 25 -9.13 -15.04 -18.04
C GLU A 25 -8.40 -13.84 -18.66
N ILE A 26 -9.14 -12.90 -19.29
CA ILE A 26 -8.54 -11.70 -19.90
C ILE A 26 -7.86 -10.84 -18.83
N ILE A 27 -8.53 -10.64 -17.69
CA ILE A 27 -7.95 -9.89 -16.56
C ILE A 27 -6.75 -10.62 -15.96
N LEU A 28 -6.84 -11.95 -15.80
CA LEU A 28 -5.74 -12.75 -15.26
C LEU A 28 -4.50 -12.69 -16.16
N SER A 29 -4.67 -12.89 -17.47
CA SER A 29 -3.59 -12.78 -18.45
C SER A 29 -2.96 -11.38 -18.42
N ARG A 30 -3.79 -10.33 -18.36
CA ARG A 30 -3.28 -8.96 -18.33
C ARG A 30 -2.55 -8.63 -17.02
N ALA A 31 -3.01 -9.16 -15.90
CA ALA A 31 -2.36 -9.00 -14.61
C ALA A 31 -1.00 -9.72 -14.58
N GLU A 32 -0.92 -10.91 -15.18
CA GLU A 32 0.34 -11.66 -15.33
C GLU A 32 1.34 -10.92 -16.21
N GLU A 33 0.93 -10.43 -17.38
CA GLU A 33 1.76 -9.58 -18.26
C GLU A 33 2.27 -8.32 -17.54
N ALA A 34 1.43 -7.70 -16.73
CA ALA A 34 1.77 -6.50 -15.97
C ALA A 34 2.60 -6.80 -14.70
N GLY A 35 2.77 -8.08 -14.33
CA GLY A 35 3.40 -8.48 -13.06
C GLY A 35 2.62 -8.02 -11.83
N VAL A 36 1.30 -7.84 -11.95
CA VAL A 36 0.42 -7.36 -10.88
C VAL A 36 -0.26 -8.57 -10.21
N PRO A 37 -0.03 -8.80 -8.91
CA PRO A 37 -0.71 -9.88 -8.19
C PRO A 37 -2.21 -9.61 -8.06
N VAL A 38 -3.00 -10.67 -8.14
CA VAL A 38 -4.45 -10.66 -7.95
C VAL A 38 -4.79 -11.46 -6.71
N LEU A 39 -5.46 -10.83 -5.74
CA LEU A 39 -5.94 -11.47 -4.51
C LEU A 39 -7.46 -11.44 -4.48
N VAL A 40 -8.07 -12.62 -4.49
CA VAL A 40 -9.52 -12.78 -4.31
C VAL A 40 -9.80 -13.10 -2.85
N VAL A 41 -10.72 -12.36 -2.25
CA VAL A 41 -11.12 -12.51 -0.84
C VAL A 41 -12.65 -12.59 -0.74
N GLU A 42 -13.14 -13.46 0.13
CA GLU A 42 -14.59 -13.65 0.32
C GLU A 42 -15.28 -12.48 1.04
N GLY A 43 -14.52 -11.67 1.80
CA GLY A 43 -15.07 -10.55 2.56
C GLY A 43 -15.67 -9.45 1.68
N ASP A 44 -16.61 -8.69 2.24
CA ASP A 44 -17.20 -7.54 1.57
C ASP A 44 -16.22 -6.36 1.44
N THR A 45 -16.49 -5.48 0.48
CA THR A 45 -15.63 -4.33 0.16
C THR A 45 -15.38 -3.43 1.36
N TYR A 46 -16.39 -3.15 2.19
CA TYR A 46 -16.24 -2.26 3.32
C TYR A 46 -15.33 -2.87 4.39
N THR A 47 -15.59 -4.10 4.80
CA THR A 47 -14.80 -4.79 5.81
C THR A 47 -13.34 -4.97 5.39
N VAL A 48 -13.11 -5.34 4.12
CA VAL A 48 -11.76 -5.54 3.58
C VAL A 48 -11.01 -4.21 3.48
N ALA A 49 -11.64 -3.15 2.97
CA ALA A 49 -11.03 -1.81 2.90
C ALA A 49 -10.58 -1.35 4.30
N ARG A 50 -11.44 -1.49 5.32
CA ARG A 50 -11.11 -1.15 6.71
C ARG A 50 -9.95 -1.97 7.28
N LYS A 51 -9.85 -3.26 6.92
CA LYS A 51 -8.70 -4.10 7.31
C LYS A 51 -7.41 -3.58 6.68
N VAL A 52 -7.42 -3.28 5.38
CA VAL A 52 -6.25 -2.76 4.65
C VAL A 52 -5.79 -1.41 5.22
N GLU A 53 -6.72 -0.49 5.52
CA GLU A 53 -6.41 0.79 6.17
C GLU A 53 -5.69 0.61 7.52
N ARG A 54 -6.14 -0.33 8.34
CA ARG A 54 -5.51 -0.63 9.64
C ARG A 54 -4.09 -1.15 9.48
N TYR A 55 -3.84 -2.02 8.49
CA TYR A 55 -2.48 -2.53 8.23
C TYR A 55 -1.53 -1.44 7.71
N SER A 56 -2.03 -0.53 6.86
CA SER A 56 -1.23 0.57 6.33
C SER A 56 -0.74 1.53 7.44
N SER A 57 -1.63 1.85 8.39
CA SER A 57 -1.32 2.75 9.51
C SER A 57 -0.41 2.15 10.59
N GLN A 58 -0.32 0.82 10.69
CA GLN A 58 0.52 0.11 11.66
C GLN A 58 1.84 -0.41 11.06
N ALA A 59 2.17 -0.05 9.82
CA ALA A 59 3.34 -0.59 9.15
C ALA A 59 4.62 -0.31 9.97
N PRO A 60 5.30 -1.34 10.51
CA PRO A 60 6.41 -1.12 11.43
C PRO A 60 7.53 -0.32 10.76
N LEU A 61 8.01 0.73 11.42
CA LEU A 61 9.25 1.45 11.08
C LEU A 61 10.50 0.62 11.37
N ARG A 62 10.44 -0.71 11.20
CA ARG A 62 11.58 -1.62 11.42
C ARG A 62 12.38 -1.84 10.14
N HIS A 63 11.80 -1.53 8.98
CA HIS A 63 12.50 -1.70 7.72
C HIS A 63 13.62 -0.65 7.59
N PRO A 64 14.90 -1.04 7.40
CA PRO A 64 16.03 -0.10 7.39
C PRO A 64 15.86 1.08 6.42
N LEU A 65 15.27 0.83 5.24
CA LEU A 65 14.98 1.89 4.26
C LEU A 65 13.96 2.92 4.76
N LYS A 66 12.94 2.51 5.53
CA LYS A 66 11.94 3.43 6.09
C LYS A 66 12.57 4.27 7.21
N VAL A 67 13.42 3.66 8.04
CA VAL A 67 14.17 4.38 9.09
C VAL A 67 15.09 5.42 8.47
N LYS A 68 15.88 5.04 7.46
CA LYS A 68 16.76 5.97 6.76
C LYS A 68 15.98 7.12 6.12
N ARG A 69 14.88 6.81 5.42
CA ARG A 69 14.03 7.84 4.81
C ARG A 69 13.42 8.79 5.85
N ALA A 70 13.00 8.27 7.00
CA ALA A 70 12.50 9.09 8.10
C ALA A 70 13.61 10.00 8.65
N GLN A 71 14.82 9.49 8.90
CA GLN A 71 15.97 10.28 9.34
C GLN A 71 16.34 11.38 8.34
N ASP A 72 16.27 11.08 7.04
CA ASP A 72 16.55 12.07 6.00
C ASP A 72 15.47 13.16 5.97
N LEU A 73 14.20 12.81 6.14
CA LEU A 73 13.10 13.78 6.23
C LEU A 73 13.20 14.65 7.49
N PHE A 74 13.57 14.08 8.64
CA PHE A 74 13.82 14.84 9.86
C PHE A 74 14.95 15.84 9.66
N ARG A 75 16.10 15.43 9.11
CA ARG A 75 17.21 16.36 8.82
C ARG A 75 16.85 17.46 7.83
N GLN A 76 15.95 17.20 6.90
CA GLN A 76 15.55 18.18 5.88
C GLN A 76 14.55 19.22 6.41
N HIS A 77 13.73 18.87 7.40
CA HIS A 77 12.57 19.69 7.79
C HIS A 77 12.51 20.04 9.27
N LEU A 78 13.34 19.40 10.11
CA LEU A 78 13.39 19.64 11.54
C LEU A 78 14.78 20.17 11.92
N PRO A 79 14.87 21.43 12.41
CA PRO A 79 16.10 21.94 12.99
C PRO A 79 16.46 21.11 14.22
N GLU A 80 17.72 20.68 14.30
CA GLU A 80 18.21 19.78 15.35
C GLU A 80 18.08 20.44 16.73
N GLU A 81 18.22 21.77 16.78
CA GLU A 81 18.12 22.57 18.01
C GLU A 81 16.73 22.50 18.63
N LEU A 82 15.67 22.60 17.81
CA LEU A 82 14.27 22.51 18.27
C LEU A 82 13.92 21.11 18.76
N LEU A 83 14.54 20.09 18.18
CA LEU A 83 14.32 18.71 18.59
C LEU A 83 14.97 18.43 19.95
N CYS A 84 16.21 18.90 20.14
CA CYS A 84 16.91 18.79 21.43
C CYS A 84 16.14 19.52 22.53
N GLU A 85 15.69 20.75 22.26
CA GLU A 85 14.89 21.55 23.19
C GLU A 85 13.56 20.86 23.55
N PHE A 86 12.86 20.27 22.56
CA PHE A 86 11.62 19.52 22.79
C PHE A 86 11.84 18.23 23.59
N LEU A 87 12.97 17.53 23.38
CA LEU A 87 13.31 16.29 24.06
C LEU A 87 13.98 16.51 25.43
N GLY A 88 14.35 17.74 25.77
CA GLY A 88 14.98 18.09 27.04
C GLY A 88 16.40 17.56 27.20
N ILE A 89 17.12 17.39 26.09
CA ILE A 89 18.52 16.95 26.01
C ILE A 89 19.39 17.98 25.33
#